data_AF-A0A3E3DBB0-F1
#
_entry.id   AF-A0A3E3DBB0-F1
#
_cell.length_a   1.000
_cell.length_b   1.000
_cell.length_c   1.000
_cell.angle_alpha   90.00
_cell.angle_beta   90.00
_cell.angle_gamma   90.00
#
_symmetry.space_group_name_H-M   'P 1'
#
loop_
_entity.id
_entity.type
_entity.pdbx_description
1 polymer ?
#
loop_
_entity_poly.entity_id
_entity_poly.type
_entity_poly.pdbx_seq_one_letter_code
_entity_poly.pdbx_strand_id
1 'polypeptide(L)'
;MRLEPSDKPMYHRMDQRDRALIMIPVFGIAASLGLFFLAARFLAIIGGPFIGLGVCGMFGSAIRYWKLKQLIMPLSGCYLEIQTSCFVARQPWKKEHYEQCRIYFKEVQALIREAKAGGFYLQIPEGGESEIRGFGEKRRCLFYVSPFGYPEDKMQAMYQTIKERLPETAEIYEYET
;
A
#
# COMPACT_ATOMS: atom_id res chain seq x y z
N MET A 1 8.17 -15.44 -16.65
CA MET A 1 8.99 -14.41 -15.95
C MET A 1 8.52 -14.35 -14.52
N ARG A 2 9.40 -14.45 -13.52
CA ARG A 2 9.04 -14.35 -12.10
C ARG A 2 9.82 -13.21 -11.44
N LEU A 3 9.11 -12.33 -10.75
CA LEU A 3 9.68 -11.26 -9.94
C LEU A 3 9.35 -11.48 -8.48
N GLU A 4 10.34 -11.26 -7.63
CA GLU A 4 10.18 -11.27 -6.17
C GLU A 4 10.46 -9.85 -5.65
N PRO A 5 9.66 -9.38 -4.68
CA PRO A 5 9.81 -8.04 -4.14
C PRO A 5 11.02 -7.97 -3.21
N SER A 6 11.71 -6.85 -3.24
CA SER A 6 12.76 -6.47 -2.31
C SER A 6 12.18 -6.02 -0.97
N ASP A 7 12.85 -6.37 0.12
CA ASP A 7 12.47 -5.98 1.48
C ASP A 7 12.78 -4.52 1.82
N LYS A 8 13.61 -3.84 1.02
CA LYS A 8 14.04 -2.45 1.26
C LYS A 8 12.90 -1.46 1.58
N PRO A 9 11.82 -1.35 0.77
CA PRO A 9 10.74 -0.43 1.09
C PRO A 9 9.89 -0.87 2.29
N MET A 10 9.91 -2.16 2.66
CA MET A 10 9.27 -2.63 3.89
C MET A 10 10.04 -2.16 5.12
N TYR A 11 11.37 -2.24 5.10
CA TYR A 11 12.22 -1.68 6.15
C TYR A 11 12.00 -0.18 6.31
N HIS A 12 11.82 0.56 5.22
CA HIS A 12 11.50 1.99 5.30
C HIS A 12 10.15 2.25 6.00
N ARG A 13 9.12 1.45 5.75
CA ARG A 13 7.84 1.54 6.49
C ARG A 13 7.99 1.20 7.96
N MET A 14 8.84 0.23 8.30
CA MET A 14 9.16 -0.11 9.69
C MET A 14 9.85 1.06 10.40
N ASP A 15 10.83 1.71 9.78
CA ASP A 15 11.47 2.90 10.33
C ASP A 15 10.48 4.05 10.53
N GLN A 16 9.56 4.29 9.58
CA GLN A 16 8.51 5.29 9.75
C GLN A 16 7.55 4.97 10.90
N ARG A 17 7.22 3.69 11.13
CA ARG A 17 6.40 3.24 12.26
C ARG A 17 7.13 3.54 13.56
N ASP A 18 8.41 3.21 13.64
CA ASP A 18 9.21 3.38 14.85
C ASP A 18 9.41 4.87 15.16
N ARG A 19 9.62 5.71 14.13
CA ARG A 19 9.59 7.17 14.28
C ARG A 19 8.24 7.66 14.79
N ALA A 20 7.12 7.19 14.24
CA ALA A 20 5.79 7.58 14.72
C ALA A 20 5.55 7.16 16.17
N LEU A 21 6.08 5.99 16.58
CA LEU A 21 6.04 5.52 17.96
C LEU A 21 6.84 6.44 18.89
N ILE A 22 8.05 6.84 18.49
CA ILE A 22 8.92 7.74 19.26
C ILE A 22 8.33 9.15 19.39
N MET A 23 7.57 9.62 18.40
CA MET A 23 6.93 10.94 18.45
C MET A 23 5.81 11.03 19.52
N ILE A 24 5.18 9.91 19.90
CA ILE A 24 4.12 9.90 20.90
C ILE A 24 4.60 10.43 22.27
N PRO A 25 5.68 9.90 22.89
CA PRO A 25 6.18 10.44 24.15
C PRO A 25 6.74 11.86 24.01
N VAL A 26 7.30 12.24 22.85
CA VAL A 26 7.77 13.62 22.59
C VAL A 26 6.63 14.62 22.70
N PHE A 27 5.49 14.33 22.07
CA PHE A 27 4.29 15.17 22.21
C PHE A 27 3.68 15.11 23.63
N GLY A 28 3.82 13.98 24.32
CA GLY A 28 3.45 13.85 25.72
C GLY A 28 4.26 14.78 26.64
N ILE A 29 5.58 14.89 26.41
CA ILE A 29 6.44 15.84 27.14
C ILE A 29 5.98 17.28 26.86
N ALA A 30 5.70 17.63 25.60
CA ALA A 30 5.20 18.97 25.25
C ALA A 30 3.86 19.30 25.94
N ALA A 31 2.93 18.34 26.01
CA ALA A 31 1.67 18.49 26.74
C ALA A 31 1.89 18.68 28.24
N SER A 32 2.83 17.92 28.83
CA SER A 32 3.18 18.03 30.26
C SER A 32 3.81 19.39 30.62
N LEU A 33 4.64 19.95 29.72
CA LEU A 33 5.18 21.30 29.86
C LEU A 33 4.06 22.35 29.79
N GLY A 34 3.09 22.17 28.88
CA GLY A 34 1.91 23.03 28.81
C GLY A 34 1.09 23.02 30.10
N LEU A 35 0.89 21.85 30.72
CA LEU A 35 0.24 21.72 32.03
C LEU A 35 1.05 22.39 33.15
N PHE A 36 2.38 22.27 33.14
CA PHE A 36 3.25 22.93 34.10
C PHE A 36 3.12 24.46 34.03
N PHE A 37 3.12 25.04 32.82
CA PHE A 37 2.90 26.48 32.63
C PHE A 37 1.52 26.93 33.11
N LEU A 38 0.49 26.12 32.89
CA LEU A 38 -0.86 26.40 33.38
C LEU A 38 -0.91 26.40 34.92
N ALA A 39 -0.25 25.44 35.57
CA ALA A 39 -0.17 25.32 37.03
C ALA A 39 0.65 26.45 37.68
N ALA A 40 1.71 26.92 37.00
CA ALA A 40 2.52 28.06 37.43
C ALA A 40 1.82 29.42 37.28
N ARG A 41 0.52 29.46 36.93
CA ARG A 41 -0.28 30.67 36.61
C ARG A 41 0.34 31.54 35.51
N PHE A 42 1.22 30.97 34.69
CA PHE A 42 1.63 31.60 33.44
C PHE A 42 0.41 31.71 32.52
N LEU A 43 0.36 32.77 31.71
CA LEU A 43 -0.79 33.16 30.89
C LEU A 43 -1.43 31.93 30.21
N ALA A 44 -2.73 31.70 30.43
CA ALA A 44 -3.49 30.61 29.77
C ALA A 44 -3.37 30.65 28.23
N ILE A 45 -3.07 31.83 27.70
CA ILE A 45 -2.75 32.10 26.28
C ILE A 45 -1.52 31.31 25.81
N ILE A 46 -0.56 31.01 26.69
CA ILE A 46 0.67 30.25 26.36
C ILE A 46 0.48 28.77 26.70
N GLY A 47 -0.01 28.44 27.90
CA GLY A 47 -0.16 27.04 28.33
C GLY A 47 -1.17 26.23 27.48
N GLY A 48 -2.29 26.84 27.11
CA GLY A 48 -3.35 26.20 26.32
C GLY A 48 -2.88 25.67 24.96
N PRO A 49 -2.21 26.48 24.13
CA PRO A 49 -1.66 26.04 22.84
C PRO A 49 -0.68 24.87 22.94
N PHE A 50 0.20 24.82 23.96
CA PHE A 50 1.15 23.71 24.14
C PHE A 50 0.43 22.39 24.44
N ILE A 51 -0.62 22.43 25.27
CA ILE A 51 -1.45 21.26 25.57
C ILE A 51 -2.19 20.82 24.30
N GLY A 52 -2.81 21.77 23.58
CA GLY A 52 -3.52 21.48 22.33
C GLY A 52 -2.63 20.84 21.28
N LEU A 53 -1.45 21.41 21.03
CA LEU A 53 -0.47 20.86 20.08
C LEU A 53 0.05 19.49 20.52
N GLY A 54 0.32 19.29 21.81
CA GLY A 54 0.76 18.01 22.36
C GLY A 54 -0.30 16.91 22.15
N VAL A 55 -1.55 17.18 22.53
CA VAL A 55 -2.66 16.20 22.38
C VAL A 55 -2.94 15.89 20.90
N CYS A 56 -3.02 16.92 20.05
CA CYS A 56 -3.20 16.74 18.61
C CYS A 56 -2.04 15.96 17.97
N GLY A 57 -0.80 16.26 18.36
CA GLY A 57 0.40 15.58 17.90
C GLY A 57 0.44 14.10 18.31
N MET A 58 0.04 13.79 19.55
CA MET A 58 -0.11 12.42 20.01
C MET A 58 -1.16 11.66 19.20
N PHE A 59 -2.33 12.25 18.99
CA PHE A 59 -3.42 11.60 18.25
C PHE A 59 -3.04 11.37 16.78
N GLY A 60 -2.44 12.36 16.12
CA GLY A 60 -1.93 12.21 14.75
C GLY A 60 -0.87 11.13 14.62
N SER A 61 0.07 11.07 15.58
CA SER A 61 1.12 10.05 15.61
C SER A 61 0.54 8.65 15.85
N ALA A 62 -0.45 8.52 16.74
CA ALA A 62 -1.16 7.26 16.97
C ALA A 62 -1.89 6.77 15.71
N ILE A 63 -2.63 7.65 15.01
CA ILE A 63 -3.29 7.29 13.75
C ILE A 63 -2.25 6.82 12.72
N ARG A 64 -1.13 7.54 12.59
CA ARG A 64 -0.06 7.18 11.66
C ARG A 64 0.55 5.82 12.01
N TYR A 65 0.83 5.59 13.29
CA TYR A 65 1.33 4.32 13.80
C TYR A 65 0.37 3.16 13.48
N TRP A 66 -0.93 3.32 13.77
CA TRP A 66 -1.95 2.31 13.47
C TRP A 66 -2.05 2.02 11.97
N LYS A 67 -2.02 3.05 11.11
CA LYS A 67 -2.02 2.89 9.65
C LYS A 67 -0.79 2.12 9.17
N LEU A 68 0.41 2.50 9.61
CA LEU A 68 1.66 1.82 9.23
C LEU A 68 1.70 0.38 9.73
N LYS A 69 1.25 0.14 10.97
CA LYS A 69 1.17 -1.20 11.56
C LYS A 69 0.33 -2.15 10.70
N GLN A 70 -0.80 -1.69 10.15
CA GLN A 70 -1.65 -2.52 9.28
C GLN A 70 -1.04 -2.80 7.89
N LEU A 71 0.01 -2.08 7.51
CA LEU A 71 0.68 -2.14 6.21
C LEU A 71 2.05 -2.83 6.24
N ILE A 72 2.58 -3.13 7.42
CA ILE A 72 3.84 -3.85 7.60
C ILE A 72 3.54 -5.35 7.60
N MET A 73 4.12 -6.07 6.65
CA MET A 73 3.89 -7.50 6.46
C MET A 73 5.18 -8.16 5.94
N PRO A 74 5.49 -9.42 6.30
CA PRO A 74 6.57 -10.14 5.66
C PRO A 74 6.30 -10.30 4.16
N LEU A 75 7.27 -9.90 3.33
CA LEU A 75 7.23 -10.10 1.88
C LEU A 75 7.65 -11.52 1.48
N SER A 76 8.00 -12.36 2.45
CA SER A 76 8.37 -13.76 2.26
C SER A 76 7.26 -14.51 1.52
N GLY A 77 7.55 -14.96 0.30
CA GLY A 77 6.61 -15.69 -0.56
C GLY A 77 5.65 -14.80 -1.35
N CYS A 78 5.83 -13.48 -1.37
CA CYS A 78 5.23 -12.60 -2.37
C CYS A 78 5.98 -12.72 -3.70
N TYR A 79 5.26 -12.75 -4.82
CA TYR A 79 5.85 -12.80 -6.14
C TYR A 79 4.84 -12.37 -7.20
N LEU A 80 5.36 -11.97 -8.36
CA LEU A 80 4.61 -11.77 -9.58
C LEU A 80 5.17 -12.72 -10.63
N GLU A 81 4.33 -13.57 -11.19
CA GLU A 81 4.73 -14.58 -12.16
C GLU A 81 3.85 -14.54 -13.41
N ILE A 82 4.51 -14.34 -14.55
CA ILE A 82 3.91 -14.47 -15.87
C ILE A 82 4.19 -15.89 -16.37
N GLN A 83 3.15 -16.71 -16.45
CA GLN A 83 3.14 -18.00 -17.12
C GLN A 83 2.70 -17.86 -18.58
N THR A 84 2.72 -18.95 -19.35
CA THR A 84 2.38 -18.92 -20.78
C THR A 84 0.97 -18.43 -21.06
N SER A 85 -0.01 -18.84 -20.25
CA SER A 85 -1.44 -18.54 -20.45
C SER A 85 -2.08 -17.73 -19.33
N CYS A 86 -1.38 -17.55 -18.19
CA CYS A 86 -1.91 -16.84 -17.03
C CYS A 86 -0.87 -16.00 -16.32
N PHE A 87 -1.36 -15.00 -15.60
CA PHE A 87 -0.64 -14.16 -14.67
C PHE A 87 -1.02 -14.56 -13.25
N VAL A 88 -0.02 -14.83 -12.42
CA VAL A 88 -0.19 -15.17 -11.01
C VAL A 88 0.51 -14.09 -10.19
N ALA A 89 -0.21 -13.51 -9.23
CA ALA A 89 0.37 -12.57 -8.30
C ALA A 89 0.06 -12.99 -6.87
N ARG A 90 1.03 -12.80 -5.99
CA ARG A 90 0.84 -12.84 -4.55
C ARG A 90 1.49 -11.60 -3.96
N GLN A 91 0.67 -10.71 -3.41
CA GLN A 91 1.10 -9.42 -2.88
C GLN A 91 0.58 -9.20 -1.45
N PRO A 92 1.28 -8.40 -0.63
CA PRO A 92 0.79 -8.05 0.70
C PRO A 92 -0.44 -7.14 0.59
N TRP A 93 -1.48 -7.42 1.38
CA TRP A 93 -2.67 -6.57 1.47
C TRP A 93 -2.64 -5.70 2.75
N LYS A 94 -3.65 -5.84 3.60
CA LYS A 94 -3.80 -5.18 4.89
C LYS A 94 -4.04 -6.22 5.98
N LYS A 95 -3.62 -5.89 7.20
CA LYS A 95 -3.88 -6.71 8.40
C LYS A 95 -3.37 -8.15 8.27
N GLU A 96 -2.13 -8.33 7.81
CA GLU A 96 -1.49 -9.66 7.74
C GLU A 96 -2.16 -10.66 6.77
N HIS A 97 -2.95 -10.18 5.82
CA HIS A 97 -3.50 -11.02 4.75
C HIS A 97 -2.75 -10.78 3.44
N TYR A 98 -2.53 -11.86 2.70
CA TYR A 98 -2.04 -11.80 1.33
C TYR A 98 -3.22 -11.74 0.36
N GLU A 99 -3.07 -10.96 -0.71
CA GLU A 99 -3.94 -11.05 -1.86
C GLU A 99 -3.24 -11.92 -2.91
N GLN A 100 -3.94 -12.93 -3.40
CA GLN A 100 -3.46 -13.83 -4.44
C GLN A 100 -4.41 -13.74 -5.64
N CYS A 101 -3.87 -13.60 -6.84
CA CYS A 101 -4.66 -13.70 -8.05
C CYS A 101 -4.07 -14.72 -9.02
N ARG A 102 -4.95 -15.30 -9.82
CA ARG A 102 -4.63 -16.05 -11.03
C ARG A 102 -5.56 -15.55 -12.12
N ILE A 103 -5.00 -14.80 -13.07
CA ILE A 103 -5.74 -14.14 -14.14
C ILE A 103 -5.29 -14.74 -15.47
N TYR A 104 -6.22 -15.26 -16.25
CA TYR A 104 -5.93 -15.76 -17.60
C TYR A 104 -5.95 -14.60 -18.58
N PHE A 105 -4.94 -14.50 -19.44
CA PHE A 105 -4.84 -13.38 -20.39
C PHE A 105 -6.05 -13.28 -21.30
N LYS A 106 -6.62 -14.42 -21.71
CA LYS A 106 -7.83 -14.51 -22.53
C LYS A 106 -9.07 -13.86 -21.91
N GLU A 107 -9.10 -13.70 -20.59
CA GLU A 107 -10.24 -13.15 -19.85
C GLU A 107 -10.00 -11.70 -19.42
N VAL A 108 -8.86 -11.09 -19.74
CA VAL A 108 -8.61 -9.70 -19.38
C VAL A 108 -9.44 -8.80 -20.29
N GLN A 109 -10.32 -8.00 -19.69
CA GLN A 109 -11.15 -7.02 -20.39
C GLN A 109 -10.42 -5.68 -20.57
N ALA A 110 -9.73 -5.23 -19.52
CA ALA A 110 -9.02 -3.97 -19.57
C ALA A 110 -7.70 -4.02 -18.78
N LEU A 111 -6.70 -3.32 -19.31
CA LEU A 111 -5.42 -3.06 -18.66
C LEU A 111 -5.27 -1.55 -18.48
N ILE A 112 -5.19 -1.09 -17.23
CA ILE A 112 -5.14 0.33 -16.89
C ILE A 112 -3.79 0.63 -16.23
N ARG A 113 -2.98 1.50 -16.82
CA ARG A 113 -1.68 1.91 -16.25
C ARG A 113 -1.85 3.12 -15.34
N GLU A 114 -1.30 3.05 -14.14
CA GLU A 114 -1.31 4.16 -13.17
C GLU A 114 0.03 4.92 -13.22
N ALA A 115 0.04 6.10 -13.84
CA ALA A 115 1.28 6.88 -14.00
C ALA A 115 1.93 7.34 -12.69
N LYS A 116 1.13 7.67 -11.65
CA LYS A 116 1.67 8.25 -10.41
C LYS A 116 2.34 7.25 -9.48
N ALA A 117 1.85 6.01 -9.47
CA ALA A 117 2.34 4.99 -8.54
C ALA A 117 3.29 3.98 -9.20
N GLY A 118 3.30 3.91 -10.55
CA GLY A 118 4.05 2.89 -11.30
C GLY A 118 3.37 1.51 -11.32
N GLY A 119 2.14 1.42 -10.80
CA GLY A 119 1.32 0.21 -10.79
C GLY A 119 0.39 0.13 -11.98
N PHE A 120 -0.37 -0.96 -12.06
CA PHE A 120 -1.40 -1.12 -13.09
C PHE A 120 -2.58 -1.95 -12.55
N TYR A 121 -3.76 -1.73 -13.13
CA TYR A 121 -4.96 -2.48 -12.82
C TYR A 121 -5.30 -3.43 -13.97
N LEU A 122 -5.76 -4.63 -13.61
CA LEU A 122 -6.30 -5.64 -14.50
C LEU A 122 -7.79 -5.80 -14.22
N GLN A 123 -8.61 -5.63 -15.24
CA GLN A 123 -10.04 -5.87 -15.18
C GLN A 123 -10.39 -7.22 -15.79
N ILE A 124 -11.19 -8.02 -15.08
CA ILE A 124 -11.66 -9.35 -15.46
C ILE A 124 -13.20 -9.43 -15.40
N PRO A 125 -13.86 -10.29 -16.18
CA PRO A 125 -15.31 -10.46 -16.18
C PRO A 125 -15.84 -11.03 -14.86
N GLU A 126 -17.10 -10.70 -14.56
CA GLU A 126 -17.91 -11.37 -13.52
C GLU A 126 -18.31 -12.78 -13.97
N GLY A 127 -17.38 -13.73 -13.88
CA GLY A 127 -17.60 -15.11 -14.31
C GLY A 127 -16.55 -15.57 -15.32
N GLY A 128 -15.66 -16.46 -14.87
CA GLY A 128 -14.55 -16.99 -15.65
C GLY A 128 -13.71 -17.98 -14.83
N GLU A 129 -12.60 -18.44 -15.38
CA GLU A 129 -11.60 -19.25 -14.68
C GLU A 129 -10.63 -18.39 -13.85
N SER A 130 -10.56 -17.08 -14.12
CA SER A 130 -9.76 -16.14 -13.35
C SER A 130 -10.31 -15.94 -11.95
N GLU A 131 -9.43 -16.03 -10.95
CA GLU A 131 -9.76 -15.95 -9.54
C GLU A 131 -8.87 -14.94 -8.83
N ILE A 132 -9.52 -14.01 -8.10
CA ILE A 132 -8.86 -13.06 -7.20
C ILE A 132 -9.28 -13.44 -5.77
N ARG A 133 -8.34 -13.97 -5.00
CA ARG A 133 -8.51 -14.31 -3.58
C ARG A 133 -7.92 -13.20 -2.74
N GLY A 134 -8.75 -12.55 -1.94
CA GLY A 134 -8.34 -11.49 -1.02
C GLY A 134 -9.21 -11.43 0.22
N PHE A 135 -8.84 -10.55 1.17
CA PHE A 135 -9.61 -10.38 2.41
C PHE A 135 -10.99 -9.74 2.12
N GLY A 136 -12.05 -10.48 2.41
CA GLY A 136 -13.45 -10.14 2.08
C GLY A 136 -13.88 -10.77 0.75
N GLU A 137 -14.35 -12.02 0.83
CA GLU A 137 -14.62 -13.04 -0.20
C GLU A 137 -15.58 -12.69 -1.36
N LYS A 138 -15.89 -11.41 -1.61
CA LYS A 138 -16.62 -11.05 -2.84
C LYS A 138 -15.66 -11.13 -4.03
N ARG A 139 -16.06 -11.87 -5.06
CA ARG A 139 -15.35 -11.93 -6.35
C ARG A 139 -15.16 -10.51 -6.86
N ARG A 140 -13.90 -10.09 -6.97
CA ARG A 140 -13.55 -8.77 -7.51
C ARG A 140 -13.30 -8.90 -9.00
N CYS A 141 -13.59 -7.83 -9.71
CA CYS A 141 -13.37 -7.73 -11.16
C CYS A 141 -12.16 -6.86 -11.48
N LEU A 142 -11.61 -6.18 -10.47
CA LEU A 142 -10.48 -5.28 -10.62
C LEU A 142 -9.37 -5.71 -9.66
N PHE A 143 -8.20 -6.02 -10.21
CA PHE A 143 -7.00 -6.35 -9.46
C PHE A 143 -5.94 -5.28 -9.67
N TYR A 144 -5.41 -4.74 -8.59
CA TYR A 144 -4.31 -3.78 -8.66
C TYR A 144 -2.98 -4.49 -8.46
N VAL A 145 -2.05 -4.38 -9.39
CA VAL A 145 -0.67 -4.86 -9.22
C VAL A 145 0.17 -3.74 -8.63
N SER A 146 0.55 -3.89 -7.36
CA SER A 146 1.40 -2.90 -6.69
C SER A 146 2.87 -3.06 -7.12
N PRO A 147 3.57 -1.95 -7.47
CA PRO A 147 5.01 -1.97 -7.75
C PRO A 147 5.86 -2.03 -6.47
N PHE A 148 5.23 -2.15 -5.29
CA PHE A 148 5.92 -2.12 -4.01
C PHE A 148 6.95 -3.25 -3.87
N GLY A 149 8.22 -2.88 -3.70
CA GLY A 149 9.32 -3.84 -3.60
C GLY A 149 9.93 -4.23 -4.94
N TYR A 150 9.32 -3.85 -6.06
CA TYR A 150 9.82 -4.21 -7.38
C TYR A 150 10.58 -3.05 -8.03
N PRO A 151 11.71 -3.31 -8.71
CA PRO A 151 12.38 -2.32 -9.54
C PRO A 151 11.47 -1.81 -10.67
N GLU A 152 11.50 -0.52 -10.96
CA GLU A 152 10.67 0.13 -11.99
C GLU A 152 10.88 -0.46 -13.39
N ASP A 153 12.14 -0.73 -13.76
CA ASP A 153 12.53 -1.36 -15.01
C ASP A 153 11.87 -2.73 -15.18
N LYS A 154 11.87 -3.54 -14.11
CA LYS A 154 11.28 -4.88 -14.14
C LYS A 154 9.74 -4.83 -14.15
N MET A 155 9.15 -3.87 -13.45
CA MET A 155 7.70 -3.63 -13.49
C MET A 155 7.25 -3.19 -14.88
N GLN A 156 8.01 -2.30 -15.52
CA GLN A 156 7.75 -1.87 -16.88
C GLN A 156 7.86 -3.03 -17.88
N ALA A 157 8.90 -3.85 -17.77
CA ALA A 157 9.06 -5.03 -18.62
C ALA A 157 7.90 -6.03 -18.44
N MET A 158 7.42 -6.21 -17.22
CA MET A 158 6.25 -7.04 -16.94
C MET A 158 4.96 -6.46 -17.54
N TYR A 159 4.73 -5.16 -17.40
CA TYR A 159 3.58 -4.50 -18.03
C TYR A 159 3.59 -4.71 -19.55
N GLN A 160 4.73 -4.50 -20.21
CA GLN A 160 4.86 -4.74 -21.66
C GLN A 160 4.61 -6.20 -22.03
N THR A 161 5.16 -7.15 -21.26
CA THR A 161 4.95 -8.58 -21.49
C THR A 161 3.49 -8.98 -21.34
N ILE A 162 2.76 -8.36 -20.40
CA ILE A 162 1.32 -8.59 -20.24
C ILE A 162 0.58 -8.00 -21.44
N LYS A 163 0.88 -6.76 -21.82
CA LYS A 163 0.29 -6.04 -22.95
C LYS A 163 0.38 -6.83 -24.26
N GLU A 164 1.53 -7.42 -24.56
CA GLU A 164 1.74 -8.26 -25.74
C GLU A 164 0.94 -9.57 -25.75
N ARG A 165 0.50 -10.04 -24.57
CA ARG A 165 -0.22 -11.31 -24.40
C ARG A 165 -1.73 -11.14 -24.26
N LEU A 166 -2.22 -9.89 -24.23
CA LEU A 166 -3.64 -9.60 -24.15
C LEU A 166 -4.36 -9.96 -25.45
N PRO A 167 -5.64 -10.35 -25.39
CA PRO A 167 -6.47 -10.50 -26.58
C PRO A 167 -6.67 -9.14 -27.26
N GLU A 168 -6.87 -9.13 -28.57
CA GLU A 168 -7.14 -7.91 -29.34
C GLU A 168 -8.41 -7.17 -28.88
N THR A 169 -9.30 -7.87 -28.16
CA THR A 169 -10.52 -7.33 -27.57
C THR A 169 -10.30 -6.58 -26.26
N ALA A 170 -9.09 -6.63 -25.67
CA ALA A 170 -8.80 -5.98 -24.40
C ALA A 170 -8.56 -4.48 -24.59
N GLU A 171 -9.21 -3.65 -23.77
CA GLU A 171 -9.01 -2.21 -23.79
C GLU A 171 -7.77 -1.82 -22.97
N ILE A 172 -6.93 -0.93 -23.52
CA ILE A 172 -5.69 -0.48 -22.88
C ILE A 172 -5.83 1.00 -22.56
N TYR A 173 -5.80 1.34 -21.28
CA TYR A 173 -5.90 2.71 -20.79
C TYR A 173 -4.55 3.15 -20.22
N GLU A 174 -3.89 4.10 -20.89
CA GLU A 174 -2.66 4.72 -20.42
C GLU A 174 -2.93 6.17 -20.05
N TYR A 175 -3.03 6.45 -18.75
CA TYR A 175 -3.20 7.83 -18.26
C TYR A 175 -1.84 8.50 -18.13
N GLU A 176 -1.48 9.33 -19.10
CA GLU A 176 -0.36 10.28 -18.98
C GLU A 176 -0.89 11.52 -18.25
N THR A 177 -0.39 11.79 -17.04
CA THR A 177 -0.60 13.08 -16.33
C THR A 177 0.69 13.83 -16.23
#